data_AF-A0A0J5S8R3-F1
#
_entry.id   AF-A0A0J5S8R3-F1
#
_cell.length_a   1.000
_cell.length_b   1.000
_cell.length_c   1.000
_cell.angle_alpha   90.00
_cell.angle_beta   90.00
_cell.angle_gamma   90.00
#
_symmetry.space_group_name_H-M   'P 1'
#
loop_
_entity.id
_entity.type
_entity.pdbx_description
1 polymer ?
#
loop_
_entity_poly.entity_id
_entity_poly.type
_entity_poly.pdbx_seq_one_letter_code
_entity_poly.pdbx_strand_id
1 'polypeptide(L)' 'MSHFYKTYEPYVSPFDPCPPITTKVYSTPPQLYMGFQPPGMEQFTPREALRAGTLWKAFYDPYYSPYEKMKGD' A
#
# COMPACT_ATOMS: atom_id res chain seq x y z
N MET A 1 -0.23 6.20 9.29
CA MET A 1 0.15 5.26 8.20
C MET A 1 -0.79 5.53 7.02
N SER A 2 -0.40 5.25 5.78
CA SER A 2 -1.33 5.37 4.63
C SER A 2 -2.56 4.47 4.87
N HIS A 3 -3.72 4.85 4.32
CA HIS A 3 -4.97 4.07 4.41
C HIS A 3 -4.82 2.62 3.91
N PHE A 4 -3.81 2.36 3.07
CA PHE A 4 -3.57 1.07 2.44
C PHE A 4 -2.52 0.21 3.14
N TYR A 5 -2.13 0.49 4.38
CA TYR A 5 -1.20 -0.39 5.12
C TYR A 5 -1.87 -0.98 6.36
N LYS A 6 -1.59 -2.26 6.59
CA LYS A 6 -1.99 -2.95 7.81
C LYS A 6 -0.78 -3.47 8.55
N THR A 7 -0.99 -3.72 9.84
CA THR A 7 0.01 -4.27 10.74
C THR A 7 -0.47 -5.55 11.36
N TYR A 8 0.45 -6.48 11.59
CA TYR A 8 0.20 -7.65 12.41
C TYR A 8 1.42 -7.96 13.27
N GLU A 9 1.19 -8.64 14.39
CA GLU A 9 2.22 -9.06 15.33
C GLU A 9 2.42 -10.57 15.18
N PRO A 10 3.53 -11.02 14.57
CA PRO A 10 3.83 -12.44 14.51
C PRO A 10 4.17 -12.98 15.89
N TYR A 11 3.94 -14.28 16.09
CA TYR A 11 4.45 -14.98 17.27
C TYR A 11 5.99 -14.90 17.29
N VAL A 12 6.54 -14.53 18.45
CA VAL A 12 7.98 -14.44 18.69
C VAL A 12 8.42 -15.72 19.39
N SER A 13 9.26 -16.51 18.74
CA SER A 13 9.74 -17.77 19.30
C SER A 13 10.91 -17.52 20.26
N PRO A 14 11.00 -18.24 21.40
CA PRO A 14 12.19 -18.21 22.23
C PRO A 14 13.43 -18.82 21.53
N PHE A 15 13.24 -19.51 20.40
CA PHE A 15 14.31 -20.12 19.60
C PHE A 15 14.56 -19.41 18.26
N ASP A 16 14.07 -18.17 18.08
CA ASP A 16 14.33 -17.42 16.86
C ASP A 16 15.84 -17.12 16.73
N PRO A 17 16.46 -17.35 15.56
CA PRO A 17 17.90 -17.20 15.38
C PRO A 17 18.38 -15.74 15.38
N CYS A 18 17.46 -14.78 15.31
CA CYS A 18 17.73 -13.34 15.18
C CYS A 18 16.79 -12.54 16.08
N PRO A 19 17.13 -11.28 16.44
CA PRO A 19 16.20 -10.38 17.10
C PRO A 19 14.89 -10.26 16.31
N PRO A 20 13.73 -10.47 16.96
CA PRO A 20 12.46 -10.54 16.27
C PRO A 20 11.98 -9.15 15.83
N ILE A 21 11.32 -9.11 14.67
CA ILE A 21 10.54 -7.94 14.26
C ILE A 21 9.12 -8.13 14.77
N THR A 22 8.78 -7.43 15.85
CA THR A 22 7.53 -7.60 16.61
C THR A 22 6.30 -7.08 15.88
N THR A 23 6.45 -6.10 14.98
CA THR A 23 5.36 -5.56 14.18
C THR A 23 5.74 -5.59 12.72
N LYS A 24 4.96 -6.33 11.92
CA LYS A 24 5.12 -6.40 10.48
C LYS A 24 4.09 -5.49 9.82
N VAL A 25 4.55 -4.66 8.88
CA VAL A 25 3.71 -3.78 8.08
C VAL A 25 3.64 -4.35 6.67
N TYR A 26 2.45 -4.40 6.08
CA TYR A 26 2.26 -4.85 4.70
C TYR A 26 1.23 -3.98 3.99
N SER A 27 1.38 -3.87 2.66
CA SER A 27 0.44 -3.12 1.83
C SER A 27 -0.84 -3.93 1.59
N THR A 28 -1.96 -3.22 1.60
CA THR A 28 -3.33 -3.69 1.41
C THR A 28 -4.04 -2.74 0.43
N PRO A 29 -3.64 -2.75 -0.85
CA PRO A 29 -4.14 -1.82 -1.84
C PRO A 29 -5.64 -2.04 -2.12
N PRO A 30 -6.36 -1.04 -2.64
CA PRO A 30 -7.81 -1.10 -2.87
C PRO A 30 -8.27 -2.32 -3.69
N GLN A 31 -7.44 -2.76 -4.64
CA GLN A 31 -7.72 -3.92 -5.49
C GLN A 31 -7.98 -5.22 -4.71
N LEU A 32 -7.42 -5.38 -3.51
CA LEU A 32 -7.67 -6.56 -2.68
C LEU A 32 -9.08 -6.60 -2.07
N TYR A 33 -9.75 -5.45 -2.00
CA TYR A 33 -11.08 -5.30 -1.40
C TYR A 33 -12.17 -5.04 -2.44
N MET A 34 -11.80 -4.96 -3.71
CA MET A 34 -12.72 -4.75 -4.82
C MET A 34 -12.85 -6.05 -5.62
N GLY A 35 -13.89 -6.84 -5.34
CA GLY A 35 -14.06 -8.17 -5.94
C GLY A 35 -14.28 -8.14 -7.46
N PHE A 36 -14.94 -7.10 -7.99
CA PHE A 36 -15.07 -6.86 -9.42
C PHE A 36 -15.01 -5.37 -9.70
N GLN A 37 -14.62 -5.00 -10.92
CA GLN A 37 -14.56 -3.61 -11.35
C GLN A 37 -15.91 -3.19 -11.97
N PRO A 38 -16.69 -2.30 -11.34
CA PRO A 38 -17.98 -1.86 -11.88
C PRO A 38 -17.82 -1.10 -13.20
N PRO A 39 -18.81 -1.20 -14.10
CA PRO A 39 -18.83 -0.40 -15.33
C PRO A 39 -18.96 1.09 -14.98
N GLY A 40 -18.36 1.95 -15.81
CA GLY A 40 -18.44 3.41 -15.63
C GLY A 40 -17.59 3.94 -14.47
N MET A 41 -16.64 3.15 -13.96
CA MET A 41 -15.69 3.65 -12.96
C MET A 41 -14.96 4.89 -13.45
N GLU A 42 -14.74 5.82 -12.52
CA GLU A 42 -14.04 7.06 -12.79
C GLU A 42 -12.59 6.77 -13.21
N GLN A 43 -12.21 7.33 -14.36
CA GLN A 43 -10.89 7.17 -14.96
C GLN A 43 -10.14 8.49 -14.92
N PHE A 44 -8.82 8.38 -14.81
CA PHE A 44 -7.92 9.47 -15.12
C PHE A 44 -7.94 9.78 -16.62
N THR A 45 -7.57 11.01 -17.00
CA THR A 45 -7.24 11.27 -18.39
C THR A 45 -5.99 10.45 -18.79
N PRO A 46 -5.78 10.14 -20.08
CA PRO A 46 -4.65 9.29 -20.49
C PRO A 46 -3.29 9.78 -20.00
N ARG A 47 -3.06 11.11 -19.99
CA ARG A 47 -1.81 11.71 -19.52
C ARG A 47 -1.63 11.56 -18.01
N GLU A 48 -2.70 11.68 -17.24
CA GLU A 48 -2.67 11.51 -15.79
C GLU A 48 -2.50 10.04 -15.42
N ALA A 49 -3.19 9.13 -16.11
CA ALA A 49 -3.09 7.69 -15.90
C ALA A 49 -1.65 7.20 -16.04
N LEU A 50 -0.92 7.66 -17.06
CA LEU A 50 0.50 7.33 -17.26
C LEU A 50 1.39 7.80 -16.12
N ARG A 51 1.07 8.93 -15.48
CA ARG A 51 1.81 9.45 -14.33
C ARG A 51 1.43 8.74 -13.03
N ALA A 52 0.15 8.40 -12.89
CA ALA A 52 -0.41 7.73 -11.73
C ALA A 52 -0.05 6.24 -11.68
N GLY A 53 0.27 5.63 -12.82
CA GLY A 53 0.52 4.18 -12.93
C GLY A 53 -0.75 3.34 -12.91
N THR A 54 -1.93 3.97 -13.00
CA THR A 54 -3.23 3.32 -13.04
C THR A 54 -4.23 4.14 -13.84
N LEU A 55 -5.17 3.49 -14.53
CA LEU A 55 -6.23 4.17 -15.26
C LEU A 55 -7.38 4.60 -14.34
N TRP A 56 -7.65 3.84 -13.28
CA TRP A 56 -8.82 4.06 -12.42
C TRP A 56 -8.42 4.74 -11.13
N LYS A 57 -9.16 5.81 -10.78
CA LYS A 57 -8.89 6.60 -9.57
C LYS A 57 -9.03 5.78 -8.30
N ALA A 58 -9.96 4.83 -8.29
CA ALA A 58 -10.21 3.94 -7.15
C ALA A 58 -9.02 3.00 -6.84
N PHE A 59 -8.11 2.78 -7.78
CA PHE A 59 -6.92 1.95 -7.59
C PHE A 59 -5.63 2.76 -7.42
N TYR A 60 -5.74 4.08 -7.24
CA TYR A 60 -4.58 4.91 -7.01
C TYR A 60 -4.03 4.70 -5.59
N ASP A 61 -2.89 4.02 -5.52
CA ASP A 61 -2.13 3.78 -4.28
C ASP A 61 -0.66 4.20 -4.51
N PRO A 62 -0.29 5.45 -4.20
CA PRO A 62 1.08 5.92 -4.38
C PRO A 62 2.02 5.24 -3.37
N TYR A 63 3.05 4.56 -3.88
CA TYR A 63 4.11 4.01 -3.07
C TYR A 63 5.07 5.12 -2.64
N TYR A 64 5.15 5.37 -1.34
CA TYR A 64 6.17 6.24 -0.77
C TYR A 64 7.32 5.41 -0.22
N SER A 65 8.54 5.73 -0.62
CA SER A 65 9.74 5.13 -0.05
C SER A 65 9.82 5.44 1.45
N PRO A 66 10.27 4.49 2.29
CA PRO A 66 10.50 4.76 3.70
C PRO A 66 11.50 5.90 3.95
N TYR A 67 12.33 6.23 2.96
CA TYR A 67 13.32 7.31 3.02
C TYR A 67 12.79 8.68 2.55
N GLU A 68 11.63 8.74 1.89
CA GLU A 68 11.06 10.00 1.39
C GLU A 68 10.56 10.92 2.52
N LYS A 69 10.30 10.38 3.71
CA LYS A 69 9.90 11.15 4.90
C LYS A 69 11.05 11.82 5.65
N MET A 70 12.31 11.61 5.27
CA MET A 70 13.45 12.25 5.93
C MET A 70 13.77 13.67 5.41
N LYS A 71 12.83 14.34 4.75
CA LYS A 71 13.00 15.72 4.29
C LYS A 71 12.09 16.68 5.07
N GLY A 72 12.50 16.94 6.31
CA GLY A 72 12.10 18.10 7.11
C GLY A 72 10.73 18.01 7.78
N ASP A 73 10.76 17.71 9.07
CA ASP A 73 9.99 18.44 10.08
C ASP A 73 10.98 19.25 10.94
#